data_AF-A0A239NVM3-F1
#
_entry.id   AF-A0A239NVM3-F1
#
_cell.length_a   1.000
_cell.length_b   1.000
_cell.length_c   1.000
_cell.angle_alpha   90.00
_cell.angle_beta   90.00
_cell.angle_gamma   90.00
#
_symmetry.space_group_name_H-M   'P 1'
#
loop_
_entity.id
_entity.type
_entity.pdbx_description
1 polymer ?
#
loop_
_entity_poly.entity_id
_entity_poly.type
_entity_poly.pdbx_seq_one_letter_code
_entity_poly.pdbx_strand_id
1 'polypeptide(L)'
;MITLKLRDAELDGDLAIPEGATGVVLFAHGSGSSRLSPRNRAVAEGLNAAGLGTLLIDLLTRHEDEVDRVTAALRFDIELLTLRLIGAIDRLAEGLEAAPHTAGLPIGLFGASTGAAAALAAAAARPEIRAVVSRGGRPDLAGPSLPRVRAPVLLIVGGRDPEVLKLNEQAHERLEHSEIHIVSGATHLFEEPGALEEVTTQAADWFNRHL
;
A
#
# COMPACT_ATOMS: atom_id res chain seq x y z
N MET A 1 0.86 -17.80 3.91
CA MET A 1 2.07 -17.50 3.14
C MET A 1 1.92 -18.08 1.74
N ILE A 2 2.27 -17.30 0.72
CA ILE A 2 2.26 -17.63 -0.69
C ILE A 2 3.55 -17.10 -1.33
N THR A 3 3.85 -17.56 -2.54
CA THR A 3 4.94 -17.00 -3.37
C THR A 3 4.33 -16.45 -4.65
N LEU A 4 4.56 -15.17 -4.92
CA LEU A 4 4.19 -14.50 -6.16
C LEU A 4 5.33 -14.62 -7.16
N LYS A 5 5.09 -15.37 -8.23
CA LYS A 5 6.02 -15.47 -9.35
C LYS A 5 5.75 -14.34 -10.32
N LEU A 6 6.65 -13.36 -10.33
CA LEU A 6 6.69 -12.26 -11.29
C LEU A 6 7.63 -12.62 -12.44
N ARG A 7 7.72 -11.75 -13.44
CA ARG A 7 8.58 -11.96 -14.61
C ARG A 7 10.08 -12.02 -14.24
N ASP A 8 10.49 -11.23 -13.26
CA ASP A 8 11.89 -11.02 -12.87
C ASP A 8 12.20 -11.42 -11.42
N ALA A 9 11.19 -11.85 -10.64
CA ALA A 9 11.34 -12.14 -9.22
C ALA A 9 10.31 -13.12 -8.67
N GLU A 10 10.67 -13.78 -7.57
CA GLU A 10 9.75 -14.50 -6.70
C GLU A 10 9.63 -13.75 -5.37
N LEU A 11 8.43 -13.31 -5.03
CA LEU A 11 8.16 -12.49 -3.84
C LEU A 11 7.34 -13.27 -2.82
N ASP A 12 7.73 -13.19 -1.55
CA ASP A 12 6.96 -13.77 -0.46
C ASP A 12 5.75 -12.89 -0.14
N GLY A 13 4.60 -13.54 0.09
CA GLY A 13 3.37 -12.86 0.47
C GLY A 13 2.61 -13.55 1.59
N ASP A 14 1.92 -12.78 2.42
CA ASP A 14 0.94 -13.24 3.40
C ASP A 14 -0.45 -12.81 2.93
N LEU A 15 -1.21 -13.79 2.45
CA LEU A 15 -2.59 -13.63 2.00
C LEU A 15 -3.56 -14.05 3.11
N ALA A 16 -4.54 -13.21 3.40
CA ALA A 16 -5.68 -13.53 4.25
C ALA A 16 -6.97 -13.07 3.55
N ILE A 17 -7.93 -13.98 3.36
CA ILE A 17 -9.22 -13.67 2.74
C ILE A 17 -10.33 -14.14 3.69
N PRO A 18 -11.01 -13.21 4.39
CA PRO A 18 -12.20 -13.55 5.16
C PRO A 18 -13.32 -14.13 4.28
N GLU A 19 -14.20 -14.94 4.87
CA GLU A 19 -15.39 -15.41 4.17
C GLU A 19 -16.28 -14.22 3.77
N GLY A 20 -16.72 -14.19 2.51
CA GLY A 20 -17.53 -13.10 1.99
C GLY A 20 -16.78 -11.80 1.72
N ALA A 21 -15.44 -11.84 1.61
CA ALA A 21 -14.65 -10.65 1.31
C ALA A 21 -15.14 -9.91 0.06
N THR A 22 -15.33 -8.60 0.18
CA THR A 22 -15.86 -7.75 -0.90
C THR A 22 -14.76 -7.18 -1.81
N GLY A 23 -13.51 -7.18 -1.36
CA GLY A 23 -12.35 -6.70 -2.08
C GLY A 23 -11.05 -7.19 -1.45
N VAL A 24 -9.92 -6.94 -2.11
CA VAL A 24 -8.59 -7.29 -1.59
C VAL A 24 -7.68 -6.07 -1.58
N VAL A 25 -7.02 -5.83 -0.45
CA VAL A 25 -6.07 -4.75 -0.26
C VAL A 25 -4.64 -5.29 -0.34
N LEU A 26 -3.89 -4.85 -1.35
CA LEU A 26 -2.48 -5.17 -1.52
C LEU A 26 -1.60 -4.13 -0.83
N PHE A 27 -0.74 -4.58 0.08
CA PHE A 27 0.14 -3.71 0.85
C PHE A 27 1.50 -3.52 0.17
N ALA A 28 1.88 -2.26 -0.03
CA ALA A 28 3.23 -1.83 -0.38
C ALA A 28 3.90 -1.25 0.88
N HIS A 29 4.84 -2.00 1.47
CA HIS A 29 5.56 -1.55 2.65
C HIS A 29 6.58 -0.45 2.32
N GLY A 30 6.99 0.29 3.34
CA GLY A 30 8.04 1.30 3.22
C GLY A 30 9.44 0.72 3.10
N SER A 31 10.40 1.59 2.81
CA SER A 31 11.83 1.28 2.71
C SER A 31 12.36 0.61 3.98
N GLY A 32 13.10 -0.49 3.82
CA GLY A 32 13.67 -1.24 4.95
C GLY A 32 12.63 -1.95 5.83
N SER A 33 11.37 -2.02 5.38
CA SER A 33 10.31 -2.80 6.01
C SER A 33 10.00 -4.04 5.16
N SER A 34 9.08 -4.87 5.64
CA SER A 34 8.69 -6.12 4.98
C SER A 34 7.21 -6.42 5.28
N ARG A 35 6.70 -7.50 4.70
CA ARG A 35 5.39 -8.07 5.04
C ARG A 35 5.24 -8.42 6.53
N LEU A 36 6.34 -8.53 7.26
CA LEU A 36 6.37 -8.82 8.69
C LEU A 36 6.26 -7.57 9.58
N SER A 37 6.11 -6.38 8.99
CA SER A 37 5.92 -5.12 9.72
C SER A 37 4.76 -5.21 10.71
N PRO A 38 5.00 -5.06 12.04
CA PRO A 38 3.93 -5.14 13.03
C PRO A 38 2.81 -4.13 12.78
N ARG A 39 3.17 -2.92 12.30
CA ARG A 39 2.21 -1.87 11.99
C ARG A 39 1.31 -2.24 10.81
N ASN A 40 1.88 -2.76 9.72
CA ASN A 40 1.08 -3.13 8.54
C ASN A 40 0.23 -4.38 8.82
N ARG A 41 0.75 -5.32 9.64
CA ARG A 41 -0.03 -6.49 10.09
C ARG A 41 -1.21 -6.08 10.95
N ALA A 42 -1.04 -5.15 11.89
CA ALA A 42 -2.14 -4.62 12.70
C ALA A 42 -3.22 -3.94 11.84
N VAL A 43 -2.82 -3.11 10.86
CA VAL A 43 -3.77 -2.52 9.90
C VAL A 43 -4.47 -3.62 9.11
N ALA A 44 -3.74 -4.60 8.57
CA ALA A 44 -4.31 -5.69 7.80
C ALA A 44 -5.29 -6.54 8.63
N GLU A 45 -4.99 -6.82 9.89
CA GLU A 45 -5.89 -7.50 10.83
C GLU A 45 -7.18 -6.71 11.02
N GLY A 46 -7.11 -5.38 11.16
CA GLY A 46 -8.30 -4.53 11.22
C GLY A 46 -9.11 -4.50 9.91
N LEU A 47 -8.44 -4.48 8.75
CA LEU A 47 -9.12 -4.61 7.44
C LEU A 47 -9.80 -5.97 7.28
N ASN A 48 -9.15 -7.05 7.72
CA ASN A 48 -9.73 -8.39 7.72
C ASN A 48 -10.97 -8.46 8.63
N ALA A 49 -10.92 -7.82 9.81
CA ALA A 49 -12.06 -7.72 10.71
C ALA A 49 -13.22 -6.89 10.11
N ALA A 50 -12.90 -5.96 9.19
CA ALA A 50 -13.88 -5.19 8.42
C ALA A 50 -14.40 -5.92 7.17
N GLY A 51 -14.02 -7.18 6.94
CA GLY A 51 -14.51 -7.99 5.82
C GLY A 51 -13.72 -7.82 4.51
N LEU A 52 -12.51 -7.25 4.56
CA LEU A 52 -11.64 -7.09 3.39
C LEU A 52 -10.56 -8.15 3.38
N GLY A 53 -10.27 -8.70 2.19
CA GLY A 53 -9.07 -9.51 1.99
C GLY A 53 -7.82 -8.64 2.04
N THR A 54 -6.70 -9.23 2.45
CA THR A 54 -5.41 -8.53 2.53
C THR A 54 -4.28 -9.39 1.97
N LEU A 55 -3.38 -8.75 1.22
CA LEU A 55 -2.16 -9.37 0.72
C LEU A 55 -0.97 -8.48 1.09
N LEU A 56 -0.12 -8.94 1.99
CA LEU A 56 1.13 -8.26 2.35
C LEU A 56 2.28 -8.95 1.63
N ILE A 57 3.05 -8.23 0.83
CA ILE A 57 4.15 -8.79 0.04
C ILE A 57 5.47 -8.16 0.43
N ASP A 58 6.57 -8.89 0.25
CA ASP A 58 7.89 -8.27 0.16
C ASP A 58 8.10 -7.74 -1.27
N LEU A 59 8.47 -6.47 -1.42
CA LEU A 59 8.72 -5.87 -2.75
C LEU A 59 10.10 -6.20 -3.32
N LEU A 60 11.02 -6.66 -2.47
CA LEU A 60 12.34 -7.15 -2.85
C LEU A 60 12.39 -8.66 -2.61
N THR A 61 13.11 -9.38 -3.47
CA THR A 61 13.46 -10.77 -3.20
C THR A 61 14.34 -10.85 -1.95
N ARG A 62 14.43 -12.05 -1.36
CA ARG A 62 15.29 -12.27 -0.19
C ARG A 62 16.75 -11.88 -0.43
N HIS A 63 17.26 -12.15 -1.63
CA HIS A 63 18.64 -11.81 -2.01
C HIS A 63 18.81 -10.29 -2.19
N GLU A 64 17.85 -9.63 -2.86
CA GLU A 64 17.83 -8.18 -2.99
C GLU A 64 17.76 -7.50 -1.61
N ASP A 65 16.94 -7.99 -0.66
CA ASP A 65 16.86 -7.44 0.70
C ASP A 65 18.20 -7.57 1.45
N GLU A 66 18.91 -8.70 1.30
CA GLU A 66 20.22 -8.90 1.96
C GLU A 66 21.26 -7.89 1.46
N VAL A 67 21.32 -7.65 0.15
CA VAL A 67 22.21 -6.65 -0.46
C VAL A 67 21.76 -5.23 -0.10
N ASP A 68 20.47 -4.96 -0.14
CA ASP A 68 19.89 -3.65 0.13
C ASP A 68 20.03 -3.25 1.61
N ARG A 69 20.09 -4.19 2.55
CA ARG A 69 20.42 -3.91 3.96
C ARG A 69 21.75 -3.20 4.16
N VAL A 70 22.70 -3.41 3.26
CA VAL A 70 24.01 -2.78 3.29
C VAL A 70 24.07 -1.56 2.37
N THR A 71 23.49 -1.67 1.17
CA THR A 71 23.65 -0.66 0.11
C THR A 71 22.58 0.43 0.12
N ALA A 72 21.39 0.12 0.65
CA ALA A 72 20.18 0.94 0.58
C ALA A 72 19.80 1.39 -0.84
N ALA A 73 20.28 0.69 -1.87
CA ALA A 73 20.14 1.09 -3.27
C ALA A 73 18.75 0.82 -3.84
N LEU A 74 18.08 -0.24 -3.40
CA LEU A 74 16.83 -0.74 -3.98
C LEU A 74 15.61 -0.22 -3.23
N ARG A 75 15.70 -0.02 -1.91
CA ARG A 75 14.57 0.45 -1.09
C ARG A 75 14.05 1.84 -1.45
N PHE A 76 14.81 2.61 -2.23
CA PHE A 76 14.44 3.94 -2.72
C PHE A 76 14.23 3.98 -4.24
N ASP A 77 14.40 2.86 -4.93
CA ASP A 77 14.12 2.73 -6.36
C ASP A 77 12.61 2.60 -6.58
N ILE A 78 11.92 3.74 -6.67
CA ILE A 78 10.46 3.77 -6.83
C ILE A 78 10.03 3.10 -8.13
N GLU A 79 10.84 3.12 -9.18
CA GLU A 79 10.53 2.46 -10.45
C GLU A 79 10.51 0.94 -10.26
N LEU A 80 11.55 0.37 -9.66
CA LEU A 80 11.58 -1.06 -9.33
C LEU A 80 10.40 -1.47 -8.45
N LEU A 81 10.17 -0.75 -7.35
CA LEU A 81 9.08 -1.06 -6.42
C LEU A 81 7.70 -0.98 -7.11
N THR A 82 7.51 -0.01 -8.01
CA THR A 82 6.30 0.12 -8.82
C THR A 82 6.12 -1.08 -9.75
N LEU A 83 7.17 -1.51 -10.45
CA LEU A 83 7.10 -2.67 -11.35
C LEU A 83 6.77 -3.97 -10.58
N ARG A 84 7.34 -4.15 -9.39
CA ARG A 84 7.04 -5.30 -8.52
C ARG A 84 5.59 -5.29 -8.04
N LEU A 85 5.08 -4.11 -7.66
CA LEU A 85 3.69 -3.96 -7.26
C LEU A 85 2.72 -4.19 -8.42
N ILE A 86 3.03 -3.69 -9.62
CA ILE A 86 2.26 -3.97 -10.84
C ILE A 86 2.19 -5.47 -11.11
N GLY A 87 3.33 -6.17 -11.05
CA GLY A 87 3.34 -7.62 -11.21
C GLY A 87 2.45 -8.33 -10.18
N ALA A 88 2.50 -7.90 -8.92
CA ALA A 88 1.64 -8.46 -7.88
C ALA A 88 0.15 -8.18 -8.11
N ILE A 89 -0.21 -6.99 -8.60
CA ILE A 89 -1.58 -6.63 -9.00
C ILE A 89 -2.06 -7.57 -10.11
N ASP A 90 -1.25 -7.75 -11.16
CA ASP A 90 -1.60 -8.60 -12.31
C ASP A 90 -1.82 -10.05 -11.86
N ARG A 91 -0.92 -10.59 -11.01
CA ARG A 91 -1.06 -11.94 -10.43
C ARG A 91 -2.30 -12.09 -9.54
N LEU A 92 -2.64 -11.06 -8.78
CA LEU A 92 -3.83 -11.06 -7.93
C LEU A 92 -5.12 -11.01 -8.78
N ALA A 93 -5.14 -10.19 -9.82
CA ALA A 93 -6.27 -10.06 -10.75
C ALA A 93 -6.54 -11.34 -11.55
N GLU A 94 -5.47 -12.04 -11.97
CA GLU A 94 -5.56 -13.36 -12.63
C GLU A 94 -6.07 -14.46 -11.69
N GLY A 95 -6.02 -14.24 -10.38
CA GLY A 95 -6.32 -15.23 -9.35
C GLY A 95 -5.08 -16.01 -8.93
N LEU A 96 -4.92 -16.15 -7.62
CA LEU A 96 -3.82 -16.91 -7.04
C LEU A 96 -4.20 -18.40 -6.95
N GLU A 97 -3.29 -19.31 -7.31
CA GLU A 97 -3.56 -20.76 -7.23
C GLU A 97 -3.99 -21.19 -5.82
N ALA A 98 -3.38 -20.59 -4.79
CA ALA A 98 -3.71 -20.83 -3.39
C ALA A 98 -5.05 -20.22 -2.95
N ALA A 99 -5.62 -19.29 -3.73
CA ALA A 99 -6.89 -18.62 -3.44
C ALA A 99 -7.61 -18.18 -4.73
N PRO A 100 -8.17 -19.11 -5.51
CA PRO A 100 -8.78 -18.79 -6.81
C PRO A 100 -9.96 -17.82 -6.73
N HIS A 101 -10.63 -17.77 -5.57
CA HIS A 101 -11.73 -16.85 -5.28
C HIS A 101 -11.30 -15.37 -5.18
N THR A 102 -10.00 -15.08 -5.21
CA THR A 102 -9.49 -13.71 -5.36
C THR A 102 -9.69 -13.14 -6.76
N ALA A 103 -9.84 -14.02 -7.76
CA ALA A 103 -10.08 -13.60 -9.14
C ALA A 103 -11.37 -12.79 -9.25
N GLY A 104 -11.26 -11.57 -9.78
CA GLY A 104 -12.39 -10.66 -9.96
C GLY A 104 -12.80 -9.85 -8.73
N LEU A 105 -12.14 -10.03 -7.58
CA LEU A 105 -12.33 -9.10 -6.46
C LEU A 105 -11.72 -7.73 -6.79
N PRO A 106 -12.40 -6.62 -6.44
CA PRO A 106 -11.86 -5.28 -6.58
C PRO A 106 -10.58 -5.12 -5.75
N ILE A 107 -9.55 -4.52 -6.35
CA ILE A 107 -8.24 -4.37 -5.73
C ILE A 107 -8.06 -2.94 -5.22
N GLY A 108 -7.74 -2.82 -3.93
CA GLY A 108 -7.23 -1.60 -3.30
C GLY A 108 -5.74 -1.69 -3.01
N LEU A 109 -5.06 -0.55 -2.95
CA LEU A 109 -3.64 -0.47 -2.58
C LEU A 109 -3.47 0.27 -1.26
N PHE A 110 -2.70 -0.32 -0.33
CA PHE A 110 -2.26 0.37 0.89
C PHE A 110 -0.75 0.57 0.84
N GLY A 111 -0.31 1.81 0.66
CA GLY A 111 1.10 2.18 0.63
C GLY A 111 1.55 2.86 1.92
N ALA A 112 2.69 2.44 2.47
CA ALA A 112 3.27 3.04 3.66
C ALA A 112 4.63 3.69 3.33
N SER A 113 4.86 4.92 3.81
CA SER A 113 6.12 5.65 3.56
C SER A 113 6.44 5.70 2.05
N THR A 114 7.62 5.27 1.60
CA THR A 114 7.98 5.17 0.17
C THR A 114 7.12 4.19 -0.62
N GLY A 115 6.53 3.18 0.02
CA GLY A 115 5.55 2.27 -0.59
C GLY A 115 4.31 3.00 -1.10
N ALA A 116 3.97 4.18 -0.54
CA ALA A 116 2.90 5.02 -1.07
C ALA A 116 3.21 5.57 -2.47
N ALA A 117 4.46 5.93 -2.75
CA ALA A 117 4.86 6.39 -4.07
C ALA A 117 4.69 5.28 -5.12
N ALA A 118 5.14 4.07 -4.78
CA ALA A 118 4.98 2.89 -5.64
C ALA A 118 3.50 2.53 -5.83
N ALA A 119 2.69 2.59 -4.78
CA ALA A 119 1.24 2.36 -4.87
C ALA A 119 0.54 3.35 -5.81
N LEU A 120 0.85 4.63 -5.72
CA LEU A 120 0.28 5.66 -6.59
C LEU A 120 0.76 5.50 -8.04
N ALA A 121 2.05 5.23 -8.26
CA ALA A 121 2.58 4.99 -9.59
C ALA A 121 1.98 3.73 -10.23
N ALA A 122 1.77 2.66 -9.46
CA ALA A 122 1.10 1.45 -9.92
C ALA A 122 -0.38 1.71 -10.25
N ALA A 123 -1.11 2.44 -9.40
CA ALA A 123 -2.50 2.83 -9.65
C ALA A 123 -2.66 3.71 -10.90
N ALA A 124 -1.68 4.57 -11.20
CA ALA A 124 -1.65 5.32 -12.46
C ALA A 124 -1.47 4.42 -13.69
N ALA A 125 -0.76 3.29 -13.55
CA ALA A 125 -0.50 2.33 -14.62
C ALA A 125 -1.58 1.24 -14.74
N ARG A 126 -2.44 1.10 -13.74
CA ARG A 126 -3.51 0.09 -13.64
C ARG A 126 -4.83 0.77 -13.28
N PRO A 127 -5.58 1.29 -14.28
CA PRO A 127 -6.85 1.98 -14.06
C PRO A 127 -7.94 1.14 -13.38
N GLU A 128 -7.79 -0.18 -13.32
CA GLU A 128 -8.65 -1.12 -12.60
C GLU A 128 -8.52 -1.03 -11.08
N ILE A 129 -7.44 -0.43 -10.55
CA ILE A 129 -7.28 -0.18 -9.11
C ILE A 129 -8.42 0.73 -8.64
N ARG A 130 -9.10 0.28 -7.59
CA ARG A 130 -10.37 0.86 -7.14
C ARG A 130 -10.20 1.90 -6.04
N ALA A 131 -9.15 1.81 -5.23
CA ALA A 131 -8.83 2.77 -4.19
C ALA A 131 -7.36 2.69 -3.77
N VAL A 132 -6.80 3.81 -3.29
CA VAL A 132 -5.46 3.86 -2.71
C VAL A 132 -5.52 4.53 -1.34
N VAL A 133 -4.81 3.97 -0.36
CA VAL A 133 -4.52 4.61 0.93
C VAL A 133 -3.01 4.78 1.07
N SER A 134 -2.57 5.99 1.39
CA SER A 134 -1.18 6.35 1.66
C SER A 134 -1.03 6.71 3.15
N ARG A 135 -0.32 5.89 3.93
CA ARG A 135 -0.08 6.15 5.37
C ARG A 135 1.33 6.70 5.61
N GLY A 136 1.42 7.93 6.08
CA GLY A 136 2.69 8.63 6.34
C GLY A 136 3.59 8.61 5.11
N GLY A 137 2.97 8.66 3.93
CA GLY A 137 3.61 8.33 2.66
C GLY A 137 4.46 9.46 2.11
N ARG A 138 5.27 9.12 1.11
CA ARG A 138 5.99 10.06 0.24
C ARG A 138 5.34 10.12 -1.15
N PRO A 139 4.06 10.54 -1.28
CA PRO A 139 3.36 10.54 -2.57
C PRO A 139 4.02 11.47 -3.59
N ASP A 140 4.76 12.48 -3.13
CA ASP A 140 5.59 13.37 -3.96
C ASP A 140 6.55 12.60 -4.88
N LEU A 141 7.08 11.45 -4.42
CA LEU A 141 8.00 10.61 -5.18
C LEU A 141 7.33 9.85 -6.34
N ALA A 142 5.99 9.78 -6.39
CA ALA A 142 5.29 9.26 -7.57
C ALA A 142 5.38 10.23 -8.76
N GLY A 143 5.84 11.48 -8.54
CA GLY A 143 6.26 12.40 -9.59
C GLY A 143 5.19 12.57 -10.68
N PRO A 144 5.51 12.37 -11.97
CA PRO A 144 4.57 12.58 -13.08
C PRO A 144 3.41 11.59 -13.13
N SER A 145 3.39 10.57 -12.26
CA SER A 145 2.27 9.63 -12.18
C SER A 145 1.07 10.18 -11.42
N LEU A 146 1.24 11.15 -10.50
CA LEU A 146 0.15 11.68 -9.68
C LEU A 146 -1.07 12.14 -10.51
N PRO A 147 -0.93 12.97 -11.56
CA PRO A 147 -2.09 13.43 -12.34
C PRO A 147 -2.77 12.33 -13.18
N ARG A 148 -2.19 11.13 -13.23
CA ARG A 148 -2.73 9.98 -13.98
C ARG A 148 -3.47 8.99 -13.07
N VAL A 149 -3.41 9.17 -11.75
CA VAL A 149 -4.13 8.31 -10.80
C VAL A 149 -5.63 8.62 -10.87
N ARG A 150 -6.41 7.64 -11.32
CA ARG A 150 -7.89 7.73 -11.41
C ARG A 150 -8.60 7.20 -10.17
N ALA A 151 -7.95 6.31 -9.43
CA ALA A 151 -8.51 5.75 -8.21
C ALA A 151 -8.64 6.84 -7.13
N PRO A 152 -9.72 6.85 -6.33
CA PRO A 152 -9.82 7.70 -5.15
C PRO A 152 -8.68 7.40 -4.17
N VAL A 153 -7.98 8.45 -3.74
CA VAL A 153 -6.81 8.38 -2.86
C VAL A 153 -7.08 8.99 -1.49
N LEU A 154 -6.84 8.24 -0.42
CA LEU A 154 -6.78 8.79 0.94
C LEU A 154 -5.32 8.94 1.39
N LEU A 155 -4.93 10.16 1.73
CA LEU A 155 -3.62 10.49 2.28
C LEU A 155 -3.75 10.65 3.80
N ILE A 156 -3.23 9.70 4.58
CA ILE A 156 -3.25 9.73 6.05
C ILE A 156 -1.89 10.20 6.56
N VAL A 157 -1.86 11.30 7.32
CA VAL A 157 -0.62 11.93 7.80
C VAL A 157 -0.68 12.17 9.31
N GLY A 158 0.45 12.01 10.00
CA GLY A 158 0.57 12.36 11.42
C GLY A 158 0.67 13.88 11.61
N GLY A 159 -0.15 14.44 12.49
CA GLY A 159 -0.18 15.90 12.74
C GLY A 159 1.11 16.48 13.33
N ARG A 160 2.03 15.64 13.84
CA ARG A 160 3.38 16.04 14.31
C ARG A 160 4.47 15.76 13.28
N ASP A 161 4.11 15.48 12.03
CA ASP A 161 5.03 15.31 10.90
C ASP A 161 4.79 16.40 9.83
N PRO A 162 5.18 17.66 10.12
CA PRO A 162 4.86 18.81 9.26
C PRO A 162 5.55 18.74 7.89
N GLU A 163 6.70 18.06 7.80
CA GLU A 163 7.39 17.86 6.53
C GLU A 163 6.58 16.93 5.62
N VAL A 164 6.17 15.77 6.12
CA VAL A 164 5.35 14.83 5.35
C VAL A 164 3.97 15.40 5.07
N LEU A 165 3.38 16.19 5.98
CA LEU A 165 2.13 16.88 5.72
C LEU A 165 2.23 17.80 4.51
N LYS A 166 3.24 18.66 4.46
CA LYS A 166 3.47 19.55 3.32
C LYS A 166 3.63 18.77 2.00
N LEU A 167 4.34 17.65 2.03
CA LEU A 167 4.53 16.81 0.84
C LEU A 167 3.21 16.13 0.38
N ASN A 168 2.34 15.76 1.32
CA ASN A 168 1.03 15.19 1.01
C ASN A 168 0.05 16.27 0.51
N GLU A 169 0.09 17.49 1.04
CA GLU A 169 -0.66 18.65 0.51
C GLU A 169 -0.27 18.94 -0.96
N GLN A 170 1.03 18.95 -1.26
CA GLN A 170 1.52 19.12 -2.63
C GLN A 170 1.08 18.00 -3.58
N ALA A 171 1.00 16.77 -3.08
CA ALA A 171 0.52 15.65 -3.88
C ALA A 171 -0.99 15.71 -4.09
N HIS A 172 -1.75 16.11 -3.06
CA HIS A 172 -3.21 16.30 -3.11
C HIS A 172 -3.61 17.28 -4.21
N GLU A 173 -2.91 18.41 -4.35
CA GLU A 173 -3.13 19.38 -5.43
C GLU A 173 -2.96 18.80 -6.85
N ARG A 174 -2.24 17.68 -6.98
CA ARG A 174 -1.91 17.04 -8.25
C ARG A 174 -2.74 15.79 -8.52
N LEU A 175 -3.50 15.31 -7.54
CA LEU A 175 -4.38 14.15 -7.63
C LEU A 175 -5.80 14.61 -7.95
N GLU A 176 -6.47 13.93 -8.88
CA GLU A 176 -7.82 14.31 -9.30
C GLU A 176 -8.89 14.05 -8.22
N HIS A 177 -8.78 12.91 -7.53
CA HIS A 177 -9.71 12.49 -6.49
C HIS A 177 -8.95 12.08 -5.25
N SER A 178 -8.77 13.01 -4.33
CA SER A 178 -8.07 12.69 -3.08
C SER A 178 -8.61 13.45 -1.86
N GLU A 179 -8.40 12.85 -0.69
CA GLU A 179 -8.70 13.42 0.62
C GLU A 179 -7.46 13.31 1.51
N ILE A 180 -7.25 14.30 2.40
CA ILE A 180 -6.20 14.25 3.42
C ILE A 180 -6.85 14.07 4.79
N HIS A 181 -6.42 13.04 5.52
CA HIS A 181 -6.78 12.82 6.91
C HIS A 181 -5.57 13.04 7.82
N ILE A 182 -5.70 13.91 8.82
CA ILE A 182 -4.62 14.23 9.76
C ILE A 182 -4.92 13.56 11.10
N VAL A 183 -4.06 12.61 11.50
CA VAL A 183 -4.12 11.98 12.82
C VAL A 183 -3.49 12.91 13.84
N SER A 184 -4.32 13.52 14.68
CA SER A 184 -3.89 14.52 15.65
C SER A 184 -2.88 13.95 16.65
N GLY A 185 -1.75 14.61 16.83
CA GLY A 185 -0.72 14.17 17.77
C GLY A 185 0.14 12.98 17.32
N ALA A 186 -0.10 12.39 16.15
CA ALA A 186 0.72 11.29 15.65
C ALA A 186 2.01 11.78 14.97
N THR A 187 3.11 11.04 15.16
CA THR A 187 4.37 11.21 14.42
C THR A 187 4.40 10.31 13.17
N HIS A 188 5.53 10.30 12.44
CA HIS A 188 5.71 9.59 11.17
C HIS A 188 5.24 8.12 11.17
N LEU A 189 5.46 7.41 12.29
CA LEU A 189 5.18 5.98 12.41
C LEU A 189 3.85 5.65 13.11
N PHE A 190 3.12 6.66 13.59
CA PHE A 190 1.84 6.49 14.30
C PHE A 190 1.96 5.54 15.52
N GLU A 191 3.02 5.70 16.31
CA GLU A 191 3.29 4.86 17.49
C GLU A 191 2.59 5.35 18.76
N GLU A 192 2.00 6.54 18.70
CA GLU A 192 1.21 7.10 19.79
C GLU A 192 -0.06 6.28 20.04
N PRO A 193 -0.52 6.16 21.31
CA PRO A 193 -1.72 5.41 21.64
C PRO A 193 -2.93 5.87 20.81
N GLY A 194 -3.60 4.93 20.13
CA GLY A 194 -4.78 5.21 19.30
C GLY A 194 -4.48 5.65 17.87
N ALA A 195 -3.24 6.04 17.55
CA ALA A 195 -2.92 6.60 16.23
C ALA A 195 -3.03 5.55 15.12
N LEU A 196 -2.55 4.33 15.34
CA LEU A 196 -2.62 3.26 14.34
C LEU A 196 -4.05 2.70 14.21
N GLU A 197 -4.81 2.69 15.31
CA GLU A 197 -6.23 2.32 15.33
C GLU A 197 -7.06 3.32 14.49
N GLU A 198 -6.76 4.61 14.60
CA GLU A 198 -7.38 5.65 13.77
C GLU A 198 -7.01 5.47 12.30
N VAL A 199 -5.73 5.25 11.97
CA VAL A 199 -5.29 4.91 10.61
C VAL A 199 -6.06 3.72 10.05
N THR A 200 -6.22 2.67 10.86
CA THR A 200 -6.89 1.43 10.47
C THR A 200 -8.37 1.67 10.19
N THR A 201 -9.04 2.43 11.07
CA THR A 201 -10.45 2.80 10.91
C THR A 201 -10.66 3.60 9.62
N GLN A 202 -9.85 4.64 9.40
CA GLN A 202 -9.95 5.47 8.19
C GLN A 202 -9.66 4.68 6.91
N ALA A 203 -8.68 3.78 6.94
CA ALA A 203 -8.39 2.91 5.80
C ALA A 203 -9.54 1.93 5.51
N ALA A 204 -10.12 1.31 6.54
CA ALA A 204 -11.26 0.41 6.40
C ALA A 204 -12.48 1.13 5.80
N ASP A 205 -12.82 2.31 6.33
CA ASP A 205 -13.93 3.13 5.83
C ASP A 205 -13.72 3.54 4.37
N TRP A 206 -12.48 3.88 4.00
CA TRP A 206 -12.13 4.22 2.62
C TRP A 206 -12.32 3.03 1.68
N PHE A 207 -11.75 1.89 2.02
CA PHE A 207 -11.84 0.70 1.17
C PHE A 207 -13.27 0.17 1.07
N ASN A 208 -14.03 0.13 2.17
CA ASN A 208 -15.43 -0.30 2.15
C ASN A 208 -16.35 0.59 1.29
N ARG A 209 -15.98 1.87 1.10
CA ARG A 209 -16.73 2.79 0.23
C ARG A 209 -16.41 2.58 -1.25
N HIS A 210 -15.22 2.10 -1.58
CA HIS A 210 -14.67 2.17 -2.95
C HIS A 210 -14.39 0.81 -3.60
N LEU A 211 -14.26 -0.26 -2.80
CA LEU A 211 -14.12 -1.64 -3.26
C LEU A 211 -15.51 -2.28 -3.44
#